data_AF-A0A4Z2G2W9-F1
#
_entry.id   AF-A0A4Z2G2W9-F1
#
_cell.length_a   1.000
_cell.length_b   1.000
_cell.length_c   1.000
_cell.angle_alpha   90.00
_cell.angle_beta   90.00
_cell.angle_gamma   90.00
#
_symmetry.space_group_name_H-M   'P 1'
#
loop_
_entity.id
_entity.type
_entity.pdbx_description
1 polymer ?
#
loop_
_entity_poly.entity_id
_entity_poly.type
_entity_poly.pdbx_seq_one_letter_code
_entity_poly.pdbx_strand_id
1 'polypeptide(L)'
;MEQGKRSAPAMLLFLSLLIFCLPPGGDSSPISCYNDHGDAVDWFYLYKLPKEHGGKSPHRGELYLLMEEGSEGWTNGTGTVNDTTAALGRTVGQLYSQGRVRVTVIHPFSIFLIMHVGFM
;
A
#
# COMPACT_ATOMS: atom_id res chain seq x y z
N MET A 1 31.44 54.31 2.72
CA MET A 1 30.42 53.40 2.16
C MET A 1 30.24 52.25 3.14
N GLU A 2 28.98 51.93 3.38
CA GLU A 2 28.42 51.44 4.64
C GLU A 2 28.52 49.91 4.79
N GLN A 3 28.89 49.48 6.00
CA GLN A 3 28.52 48.23 6.69
C GLN A 3 28.38 46.92 5.88
N GLY A 4 29.48 46.15 5.87
CA GLY A 4 29.40 44.70 5.80
C GLY A 4 29.01 44.10 7.15
N LYS A 5 27.71 43.97 7.45
CA LYS A 5 27.20 43.05 8.50
C LYS A 5 25.67 43.00 8.48
N ARG A 6 25.10 41.83 8.13
CA ARG A 6 23.77 41.26 8.53
C ARG A 6 23.19 40.35 7.44
N SER A 7 23.86 39.24 7.12
CA SER A 7 23.24 38.15 6.33
C SER A 7 22.67 37.03 7.21
N ALA A 8 23.19 36.86 8.44
CA ALA A 8 22.71 35.87 9.41
C ALA A 8 21.20 35.94 9.75
N PRO A 9 20.58 37.12 9.99
CA PRO A 9 19.15 37.14 10.33
C PRO A 9 18.27 36.78 9.13
N ALA A 10 18.66 37.15 7.91
CA ALA A 10 17.94 36.78 6.70
C ALA A 10 18.02 35.26 6.46
N MET A 11 19.20 34.66 6.64
CA MET A 11 19.39 33.21 6.53
C MET A 11 18.52 32.46 7.57
N LEU A 12 18.46 32.94 8.82
CA LEU A 12 17.62 32.36 9.87
C LEU A 12 16.12 32.48 9.56
N LEU A 13 15.69 33.61 8.98
CA LEU A 13 14.30 33.80 8.54
C LEU A 13 13.94 32.85 7.39
N PHE A 14 14.84 32.66 6.43
CA PHE A 14 14.66 31.70 5.34
C PHE A 14 14.60 30.25 5.86
N LEU A 15 15.48 29.86 6.80
CA LEU A 15 15.39 28.52 7.41
C LEU A 15 14.09 28.32 8.20
N SER A 16 13.64 29.34 8.94
CA SER A 16 12.36 29.31 9.66
C SER A 16 11.18 29.13 8.69
N LEU A 17 11.19 29.85 7.56
CA LEU A 17 10.17 29.70 6.51
C LEU A 17 10.17 28.30 5.91
N LEU A 18 11.35 27.74 5.62
CA LEU A 18 11.47 26.38 5.08
C LEU A 18 10.88 25.34 6.04
N ILE A 19 11.19 25.44 7.34
CA ILE A 19 10.67 24.54 8.38
C ILE A 19 9.14 24.67 8.50
N PHE A 20 8.59 25.87 8.38
CA PHE A 20 7.14 26.11 8.41
C PHE A 20 6.40 25.66 7.13
N CYS A 21 7.12 25.56 6.01
CA CYS A 21 6.61 25.07 4.73
C CYS A 21 6.75 23.55 4.56
N LEU A 22 7.42 22.84 5.48
CA LEU A 22 7.34 21.39 5.49
C LEU A 22 5.88 21.02 5.81
N PRO A 23 5.17 20.30 4.91
CA PRO A 23 3.86 19.77 5.26
C PRO A 23 4.03 18.93 6.53
N PRO A 24 3.09 19.01 7.49
CA PRO A 24 3.04 18.03 8.56
C PRO A 24 3.10 16.66 7.90
N GLY A 25 4.12 15.86 8.24
CA GLY A 25 4.42 14.61 7.55
C GLY A 25 3.12 13.87 7.25
N GLY A 26 2.93 13.52 5.97
CA GLY A 26 1.64 13.03 5.47
C GLY A 26 1.11 11.99 6.43
N ASP A 27 -0.14 12.19 6.89
CA ASP A 27 -0.85 11.19 7.68
C ASP A 27 -0.62 9.87 6.97
N SER A 28 0.17 8.98 7.58
CA SER A 28 0.28 7.63 7.08
C SER A 28 -1.16 7.16 6.98
N SER A 29 -1.63 6.87 5.76
CA SER A 29 -2.97 6.32 5.59
C SER A 29 -3.11 5.23 6.64
N PRO A 30 -4.18 5.20 7.45
CA PRO A 30 -4.32 4.24 8.54
C PRO A 30 -4.30 2.78 8.07
N ILE A 31 -4.20 2.57 6.76
CA ILE A 31 -4.11 1.31 6.07
C ILE A 31 -2.90 1.32 5.15
N SER A 32 -2.09 0.27 5.31
CA SER A 32 -1.00 -0.08 4.42
C SER A 32 -1.28 -1.42 3.74
N CYS A 33 -0.73 -1.61 2.55
CA CYS A 33 -0.68 -2.92 1.92
C CYS A 33 0.36 -3.78 2.64
N TYR A 34 0.00 -5.04 2.87
CA TYR A 34 0.91 -6.03 3.42
C TYR A 34 0.97 -7.23 2.48
N ASN A 35 2.17 -7.73 2.23
CA ASN A 35 2.36 -8.94 1.45
C ASN A 35 2.05 -10.20 2.26
N ASP A 36 2.28 -11.35 1.64
CA ASP A 36 2.09 -12.67 2.25
C ASP A 36 3.01 -12.92 3.46
N HIS A 37 4.19 -12.29 3.47
CA HIS A 37 5.14 -12.35 4.59
C HIS A 37 4.76 -11.40 5.74
N GLY A 38 3.81 -10.48 5.50
CA GLY A 38 3.40 -9.46 6.46
C GLY A 38 4.29 -8.21 6.46
N ASP A 39 5.14 -8.06 5.45
CA ASP A 39 5.91 -6.84 5.23
C ASP A 39 5.02 -5.78 4.58
N ALA A 40 5.22 -4.52 4.97
CA ALA A 40 4.54 -3.39 4.36
C ALA A 40 5.08 -3.17 2.94
N VAL A 41 4.18 -3.04 1.97
CA VAL A 41 4.48 -2.76 0.56
C VAL A 41 3.61 -1.60 0.08
N ASP A 42 4.06 -0.87 -0.93
CA ASP A 42 3.27 0.25 -1.48
C ASP A 42 2.05 -0.25 -2.27
N TRP A 43 2.20 -1.37 -2.98
CA TRP A 43 1.17 -1.97 -3.81
C TRP A 43 1.39 -3.47 -4.00
N PHE A 44 0.29 -4.17 -4.29
CA PHE A 44 0.32 -5.51 -4.87
C PHE A 44 -0.87 -5.73 -5.80
N TYR A 45 -0.72 -6.65 -6.75
CA TYR A 45 -1.80 -7.23 -7.53
C TYR A 45 -2.03 -8.67 -7.10
N LEU A 46 -3.31 -9.03 -7.03
CA LEU A 46 -3.73 -10.39 -6.74
C LEU A 46 -4.63 -10.92 -7.86
N TYR A 47 -4.28 -12.07 -8.40
CA TYR A 47 -5.09 -12.80 -9.38
C TYR A 47 -5.56 -14.12 -8.80
N LYS A 48 -6.86 -14.22 -8.49
CA LYS A 48 -7.47 -15.45 -7.97
C LYS A 48 -7.57 -16.51 -9.06
N LEU A 49 -7.10 -17.72 -8.76
CA LEU A 49 -7.17 -18.85 -9.67
C LEU A 49 -8.57 -19.47 -9.68
N PRO A 50 -9.09 -19.88 -10.86
CA PRO A 50 -10.39 -20.51 -10.96
C PRO A 50 -10.39 -21.89 -10.28
N LYS A 51 -11.57 -22.35 -9.86
CA LYS A 51 -11.75 -23.74 -9.45
C LYS A 51 -11.67 -24.63 -10.69
N GLU A 52 -10.72 -25.55 -10.71
CA GLU A 52 -10.60 -26.53 -11.79
C GLU A 52 -11.79 -27.50 -11.77
N HIS A 53 -12.46 -27.65 -12.92
CA HIS A 53 -13.64 -28.50 -13.04
C HIS A 53 -13.20 -29.97 -13.20
N GLY A 54 -13.63 -30.86 -12.30
CA GLY A 54 -13.23 -32.27 -12.32
C GLY A 54 -11.80 -32.56 -11.81
N GLY A 55 -11.06 -31.52 -11.40
CA GLY A 55 -9.74 -31.67 -10.78
C GLY A 55 -9.85 -32.23 -9.35
N LYS A 56 -8.86 -33.04 -8.94
CA LYS A 56 -8.73 -33.57 -7.57
C LYS A 56 -8.12 -32.56 -6.59
N SER A 57 -7.90 -31.31 -7.01
CA SER A 57 -7.32 -30.28 -6.15
C SER A 57 -8.18 -30.12 -4.89
N PRO A 58 -7.59 -30.18 -3.68
CA PRO A 58 -8.33 -29.88 -2.46
C PRO A 58 -8.77 -28.41 -2.39
N HIS A 59 -8.13 -27.53 -3.17
CA HIS A 59 -8.38 -26.08 -3.12
C HIS A 59 -9.45 -25.69 -4.15
N ARG A 60 -10.51 -25.03 -3.68
CA ARG A 60 -11.73 -24.79 -4.48
C ARG A 60 -11.68 -23.47 -5.25
N GLY A 61 -10.55 -23.18 -5.89
CA GLY A 61 -10.29 -21.90 -6.53
C GLY A 61 -10.00 -20.79 -5.52
N GLU A 62 -9.32 -21.12 -4.44
CA GLU A 62 -8.94 -20.17 -3.38
C GLU A 62 -7.46 -19.78 -3.46
N LEU A 63 -6.69 -20.43 -4.34
CA LEU A 63 -5.31 -20.07 -4.64
C LEU A 63 -5.27 -18.79 -5.48
N TYR A 64 -4.15 -18.08 -5.45
CA TYR A 64 -3.93 -16.88 -6.23
C TYR A 64 -2.48 -16.74 -6.67
N LEU A 65 -2.28 -15.91 -7.69
CA LEU A 65 -0.98 -15.34 -8.03
C LEU A 65 -0.85 -13.96 -7.39
N LEU A 66 0.34 -13.65 -6.92
CA LEU A 66 0.71 -12.38 -6.32
C LEU A 66 1.79 -11.70 -7.17
N MET A 67 1.71 -10.38 -7.27
CA MET A 67 2.75 -9.55 -7.82
C MET A 67 2.83 -8.30 -6.96
N GLU A 68 3.98 -8.08 -6.34
CA GLU A 68 4.21 -6.97 -5.43
C GLU A 68 5.46 -6.18 -5.84
N GLU A 69 5.71 -5.10 -5.12
CA GLU A 69 6.93 -4.32 -5.28
C GLU A 69 8.18 -5.22 -5.22
N GLY A 70 9.07 -5.07 -6.21
CA GLY A 70 10.30 -5.88 -6.31
C GLY A 70 10.12 -7.28 -6.90
N SER A 71 8.89 -7.71 -7.22
CA SER A 71 8.66 -8.99 -7.90
C SER A 71 9.13 -8.95 -9.36
N GLU A 72 9.82 -10.01 -9.82
CA GLU A 72 10.19 -10.18 -11.23
C GLU A 72 9.01 -10.59 -12.13
N GLY A 73 7.82 -10.84 -11.54
CA GLY A 73 6.63 -11.29 -12.25
C GLY A 73 5.56 -11.81 -11.30
N TRP A 74 4.60 -12.57 -11.85
CA TRP A 74 3.61 -13.28 -11.05
C TRP A 74 4.24 -14.46 -10.33
N THR A 75 4.05 -14.53 -9.02
CA THR A 75 4.45 -15.66 -8.18
C THR A 75 3.22 -16.32 -7.58
N ASN A 76 3.34 -17.57 -7.14
CA ASN A 76 2.26 -18.21 -6.39
C ASN A 76 2.14 -17.55 -5.02
N GLY A 77 0.92 -17.18 -4.62
CA GLY A 77 0.64 -16.79 -3.25
C GLY A 77 0.96 -17.91 -2.28
N THR A 78 1.42 -17.57 -1.08
CA THR A 78 1.79 -18.57 -0.06
C THR A 78 0.57 -19.12 0.68
N GLY A 79 -0.55 -18.39 0.64
CA GLY A 79 -1.80 -18.74 1.32
C GLY A 79 -2.98 -18.92 0.37
N THR A 80 -4.18 -18.75 0.92
CA THR A 80 -5.41 -18.71 0.14
C THR A 80 -6.06 -17.34 0.24
N VAL A 81 -6.92 -16.96 -0.72
CA VAL A 81 -7.66 -15.70 -0.66
C VAL A 81 -8.61 -15.61 0.55
N ASN A 82 -8.87 -16.73 1.22
CA ASN A 82 -9.72 -16.81 2.42
C ASN A 82 -8.90 -16.80 3.72
N ASP A 83 -7.57 -16.79 3.62
CA ASP A 83 -6.66 -16.75 4.76
C ASP A 83 -6.54 -15.30 5.27
N THR A 84 -6.83 -15.09 6.56
CA THR A 84 -6.72 -13.77 7.20
C THR A 84 -5.27 -13.32 7.37
N THR A 85 -4.32 -14.24 7.25
CA THR A 85 -2.87 -14.01 7.36
C THR A 85 -2.16 -13.88 6.01
N ALA A 86 -2.88 -14.01 4.89
CA ALA A 86 -2.37 -13.73 3.54
C ALA A 86 -2.45 -12.22 3.21
N ALA A 87 -1.79 -11.79 2.13
CA ALA A 87 -1.72 -10.39 1.70
C ALA A 87 -3.09 -9.69 1.69
N LEU A 88 -4.09 -10.35 1.10
CA LEU A 88 -5.47 -9.85 1.04
C LEU A 88 -6.08 -9.69 2.43
N GLY A 89 -5.97 -10.72 3.27
CA GLY A 89 -6.55 -10.74 4.62
C GLY A 89 -5.94 -9.69 5.54
N ARG A 90 -4.61 -9.53 5.51
CA ARG A 90 -3.89 -8.50 6.27
C ARG A 90 -4.27 -7.10 5.83
N THR A 91 -4.33 -6.88 4.52
CA THR A 91 -4.59 -5.55 3.97
C THR A 91 -6.04 -5.13 4.18
N VAL A 92 -6.98 -5.97 3.77
CA VAL A 92 -8.42 -5.66 3.86
C VAL A 92 -8.93 -5.78 5.31
N GLY A 93 -8.30 -6.62 6.15
CA GLY A 93 -8.66 -6.76 7.56
C GLY A 93 -8.53 -5.46 8.37
N GLN A 94 -7.61 -4.58 7.99
CA GLN A 94 -7.46 -3.25 8.58
C GLN A 94 -8.72 -2.39 8.37
N LEU A 95 -9.37 -2.50 7.20
CA LEU A 95 -10.59 -1.76 6.87
C LEU A 95 -11.74 -2.08 7.81
N TYR A 96 -11.93 -3.36 8.06
CA TYR A 96 -13.06 -3.84 8.85
C TYR A 96 -12.82 -3.70 10.36
N SER A 97 -11.55 -3.64 10.78
CA SER A 97 -11.18 -3.49 12.19
C SER A 97 -11.23 -2.02 12.67
N GLN A 98 -10.97 -1.06 11.78
CA GLN A 98 -10.83 0.34 12.15
C GLN A 98 -12.12 1.18 12.00
N GLY A 99 -13.24 0.57 11.59
CA GLY A 99 -14.60 1.12 11.66
C GLY A 99 -14.92 2.35 10.78
N ARG A 100 -13.92 3.08 10.28
CA ARG A 100 -14.07 4.26 9.41
C ARG A 100 -12.83 4.47 8.53
N VAL A 101 -12.73 3.71 7.45
CA VAL A 101 -11.70 3.96 6.43
C VAL A 101 -12.36 4.06 5.05
N ARG A 102 -12.02 5.13 4.31
CA ARG A 102 -12.46 5.30 2.92
C ARG A 102 -11.44 4.62 2.01
N VAL A 103 -11.85 3.54 1.35
CA VAL A 103 -11.08 2.95 0.25
C VAL A 103 -11.58 3.56 -1.03
N THR A 104 -10.67 4.14 -1.80
CA THR A 104 -10.95 4.51 -3.18
C THR A 104 -10.58 3.31 -4.06
N VAL A 105 -11.59 2.56 -4.52
CA VAL A 105 -11.39 1.54 -5.55
C VAL A 105 -11.19 2.27 -6.88
N ILE A 106 -9.97 2.29 -7.39
CA ILE A 106 -9.61 3.18 -8.51
C ILE A 106 -10.05 2.61 -9.88
N HIS A 107 -10.36 1.31 -10.01
CA HIS A 107 -10.79 0.72 -11.30
C HIS A 107 -11.73 -0.50 -11.13
N PRO A 108 -13.06 -0.35 -11.29
CA PRO A 108 -14.02 -1.44 -11.10
C PRO A 108 -14.20 -2.40 -12.30
N PHE A 109 -13.45 -2.24 -13.41
CA PHE A 109 -13.70 -2.96 -14.66
C PHE A 109 -12.70 -4.06 -15.03
N SER A 110 -11.77 -4.42 -14.15
CA SER A 110 -10.78 -5.46 -14.45
C SER A 110 -10.86 -6.59 -13.42
N ILE A 111 -10.64 -7.84 -13.85
CA ILE A 111 -10.60 -9.05 -13.00
C ILE A 111 -9.49 -8.98 -11.92
N PHE A 112 -8.68 -7.92 -11.94
CA PHE A 112 -7.60 -7.63 -11.01
C PHE A 112 -8.07 -6.73 -9.88
N LEU A 113 -7.90 -7.20 -8.63
CA LEU A 113 -7.97 -6.31 -7.48
C LEU A 113 -6.66 -5.50 -7.44
N ILE A 114 -6.74 -4.22 -7.80
CA ILE A 114 -5.61 -3.30 -7.69
C ILE A 114 -5.73 -2.61 -6.34
N MET A 115 -4.87 -2.96 -5.40
CA MET A 115 -4.73 -2.22 -4.15
C MET A 115 -3.55 -1.27 -4.29
N HIS A 116 -3.85 0.02 -4.41
CA HIS A 116 -2.86 1.09 -4.43
C HIS A 116 -3.14 2.02 -3.26
N VAL A 117 -2.23 2.08 -2.29
CA VAL A 117 -2.30 3.06 -1.20
C VAL A 117 -1.54 4.30 -1.67
N GLY A 118 -2.25 5.23 -2.30
CA GLY A 118 -1.64 6.51 -2.69
C GLY A 118 -1.46 7.41 -1.47
N PHE A 119 -0.20 7.73 -1.12
CA PHE A 119 0.11 8.94 -0.37
C PHE A 119 -0.22 10.15 -1.25
N MET A 120 -1.23 10.93 -0.85
CA MET A 120 -1.46 12.29 -1.33
C MET A 120 -1.26 13.26 -0.17
#